data_AF-A0A9D5P4S7-F1
#
_entry.id   AF-A0A9D5P4S7-F1
#
_cell.length_a   1.000
_cell.length_b   1.000
_cell.length_c   1.000
_cell.angle_alpha   90.00
_cell.angle_beta   90.00
_cell.angle_gamma   90.00
#
_symmetry.space_group_name_H-M   'P 1'
#
loop_
_entity.id
_entity.type
_entity.pdbx_description
1 polymer ?
#
loop_
_entity_poly.entity_id
_entity_poly.type
_entity_poly.pdbx_seq_one_letter_code
_entity_poly.pdbx_strand_id
1 'polypeptide(L)' 'MNPYYSILGVDTNASYEEIKKEYHSLALTHHPDLPKNADRIQECEEIMAKINEAYNKIVKN' A
#
# COMPACT_ATOMS: atom_id res chain seq x y z
N MET A 1 -7.17 14.23 -9.07
CA MET A 1 -6.45 13.64 -7.93
C MET A 1 -6.45 12.14 -8.16
N ASN A 2 -5.30 11.50 -8.42
CA ASN A 2 -5.28 10.05 -8.69
C ASN A 2 -5.52 9.31 -7.37
N PRO A 3 -6.62 8.55 -7.23
CA PRO A 3 -6.97 7.89 -5.97
C PRO A 3 -5.89 6.91 -5.49
N TYR A 4 -5.10 6.35 -6.41
CA TYR A 4 -4.03 5.39 -6.12
C TYR A 4 -2.87 5.99 -5.30
N TYR A 5 -2.51 7.25 -5.57
CA TYR A 5 -1.42 7.92 -4.83
C TYR A 5 -1.87 8.23 -3.39
N SER A 6 -3.14 8.61 -3.21
CA SER A 6 -3.73 8.76 -1.87
C SER A 6 -3.79 7.46 -1.08
N ILE A 7 -4.04 6.31 -1.72
CA ILE A 7 -4.04 4.99 -1.05
C ILE A 7 -2.65 4.64 -0.51
N LEU A 8 -1.60 4.98 -1.26
CA LEU A 8 -0.22 4.76 -0.85
C LEU A 8 0.32 5.88 0.05
N GLY A 9 -0.44 6.96 0.27
CA GLY A 9 -0.01 8.10 1.08
C GLY A 9 1.11 8.93 0.44
N VAL A 10 1.30 8.85 -0.87
CA VAL A 10 2.37 9.54 -1.61
C VAL A 10 1.82 10.70 -2.44
N ASP A 11 2.69 11.66 -2.76
CA ASP A 11 2.35 12.75 -3.68
C ASP A 11 2.17 12.22 -5.11
N THR A 12 1.33 12.87 -5.91
CA THR A 12 1.17 12.51 -7.34
C THR A 12 2.44 12.68 -8.17
N ASN A 13 3.43 13.44 -7.68
CA ASN A 13 4.75 13.60 -8.26
C ASN A 13 5.82 12.70 -7.62
N ALA A 14 5.43 11.80 -6.71
CA ALA A 14 6.38 10.93 -6.03
C ALA A 14 7.14 10.06 -7.04
N SER A 15 8.44 9.90 -6.79
CA SER A 15 9.29 9.06 -7.63
C SER A 15 8.94 7.58 -7.46
N TYR A 16 9.26 6.76 -8.47
CA TYR A 16 9.05 5.30 -8.39
C TYR A 16 9.68 4.68 -7.13
N GLU A 17 10.84 5.18 -6.71
CA GLU A 17 11.51 4.75 -5.49
C GLU A 17 10.71 5.08 -4.22
N GLU A 18 10.10 6.27 -4.15
CA GLU A 18 9.23 6.67 -3.03
C GLU A 18 7.97 5.81 -2.99
N ILE A 19 7.34 5.61 -4.15
CA ILE A 19 6.15 4.75 -4.30
C ILE A 19 6.46 3.32 -3.82
N LYS A 20 7.61 2.77 -4.22
CA LYS A 20 8.04 1.42 -3.81
C LYS A 20 8.36 1.35 -2.31
N LYS A 21 8.97 2.40 -1.76
CA LYS A 21 9.31 2.49 -0.34
C LYS A 21 8.05 2.53 0.52
N GLU A 22 7.09 3.38 0.18
CA GLU A 22 5.82 3.48 0.92
C GLU A 22 4.96 2.23 0.76
N TYR A 23 4.90 1.64 -0.45
CA TYR A 23 4.29 0.33 -0.65
C TYR A 23 4.83 -0.72 0.33
N HIS A 24 6.16 -0.82 0.45
CA HIS A 24 6.81 -1.79 1.32
C HIS A 24 6.57 -1.49 2.81
N SER A 25 6.59 -0.21 3.18
CA SER A 25 6.29 0.26 4.54
C SER A 25 4.86 -0.10 4.97
N LEU A 26 3.88 0.14 4.10
CA LEU A 26 2.48 -0.17 4.34
C LEU A 26 2.24 -1.69 4.38
N ALA A 27 2.84 -2.44 3.46
CA ALA A 27 2.75 -3.90 3.46
C ALA A 27 3.31 -4.51 4.75
N LEU A 28 4.46 -4.03 5.25
CA LEU A 28 5.02 -4.43 6.55
C LEU A 28 4.25 -3.90 7.75
N THR A 29 3.42 -2.87 7.60
CA THR A 29 2.59 -2.37 8.69
C THR A 29 1.31 -3.18 8.83
N HIS A 30 0.72 -3.54 7.70
CA HIS A 30 -0.56 -4.22 7.58
C HIS A 30 -0.44 -5.71 7.23
N HIS A 31 0.74 -6.32 7.33
CA HIS A 31 0.89 -7.75 7.03
C HIS A 31 0.06 -8.60 8.01
N PRO A 32 -0.77 -9.55 7.55
CA PRO A 32 -1.60 -10.39 8.44
C PRO A 32 -0.77 -11.32 9.33
N ASP A 33 0.45 -11.66 8.91
CA ASP A 33 1.38 -12.51 9.67
C ASP A 33 2.03 -11.79 10.86
N LEU A 34 1.79 -10.48 11.02
CA LEU A 34 2.30 -9.75 12.18
C LEU A 34 1.43 -10.02 13.41
N PRO A 35 2.02 -10.35 14.57
CA PRO A 35 1.25 -10.60 15.79
C PRO A 35 0.33 -9.43 16.18
N LYS A 36 0.78 -8.19 15.94
CA LYS A 36 0.00 -6.96 16.17
C LYS A 36 -1.25 -6.82 15.29
N ASN A 37 -1.37 -7.65 14.25
CA ASN A 37 -2.46 -7.63 13.27
C ASN A 37 -3.36 -8.88 13.37
N ALA A 38 -3.10 -9.79 14.31
CA ALA A 38 -3.84 -11.06 14.43
C ALA A 38 -5.36 -10.86 14.64
N ASP A 39 -5.77 -9.79 15.33
CA ASP A 39 -7.19 -9.44 15.54
C ASP A 39 -7.85 -8.74 14.33
N ARG A 40 -7.06 -8.33 13.34
CA ARG A 40 -7.52 -7.53 12.19
C ARG A 40 -7.05 -8.08 10.84
N ILE A 41 -6.92 -9.41 10.73
CA ILE A 41 -6.46 -10.08 9.51
C ILE A 41 -7.29 -9.67 8.30
N GLN A 42 -8.62 -9.64 8.42
CA GLN A 42 -9.50 -9.27 7.32
C GLN A 42 -9.27 -7.82 6.84
N GLU A 43 -9.15 -6.86 7.77
CA GLU A 43 -8.81 -5.47 7.41
C GLU A 43 -7.44 -5.37 6.75
N CYS A 44 -6.47 -6.12 7.27
CA CYS A 44 -5.13 -6.21 6.73
C CYS A 44 -5.11 -6.73 5.28
N GLU A 45 -5.90 -7.77 4.98
CA GLU A 45 -6.06 -8.30 3.62
C GLU A 45 -6.69 -7.27 2.68
N GLU A 46 -7.76 -6.57 3.11
CA GLU A 46 -8.40 -5.52 2.32
C GLU A 46 -7.46 -4.34 2.02
N ILE A 47 -6.67 -3.93 3.03
CA ILE A 47 -5.68 -2.87 2.90
C ILE A 47 -4.56 -3.31 1.96
N MET A 48 -4.01 -4.51 2.12
CA MET A 48 -2.99 -5.05 1.22
C MET A 48 -3.49 -5.17 -0.23
N ALA A 49 -4.75 -5.59 -0.44
CA ALA A 49 -5.34 -5.63 -1.78
C ALA A 49 -5.38 -4.24 -2.44
N LYS A 50 -5.81 -3.21 -1.69
CA LYS A 50 -5.86 -1.82 -2.18
C LYS A 50 -4.46 -1.27 -2.49
N ILE A 51 -3.49 -1.52 -1.62
CA ILE A 51 -2.09 -1.08 -1.80
C ILE A 51 -1.47 -1.76 -3.03
N ASN A 52 -1.69 -3.07 -3.21
CA ASN A 52 -1.24 -3.82 -4.38
C ASN A 52 -1.85 -3.29 -5.68
N GLU A 53 -3.15 -3.03 -5.69
CA GLU A 53 -3.82 -2.46 -6.86
C GLU A 53 -3.28 -1.07 -7.20
N ALA A 54 -3.16 -0.19 -6.20
CA ALA A 54 -2.64 1.15 -6.37
C ALA A 54 -1.21 1.14 -6.93
N TYR A 55 -0.33 0.34 -6.33
CA TYR A 55 1.04 0.17 -6.82
C TYR A 55 1.06 -0.35 -8.26
N ASN A 56 0.28 -1.38 -8.59
CA ASN A 56 0.24 -1.92 -9.95
C ASN A 56 -0.23 -0.87 -10.97
N LYS A 57 -1.23 -0.07 -10.63
CA LYS A 57 -1.77 1.00 -11.51
C LYS A 57 -0.78 2.12 -11.74
N ILE A 58 0.01 2.48 -10.72
CA ILE A 58 1.04 3.52 -10.82
C ILE A 58 2.24 3.02 -11.64
N VAL A 59 2.67 1.78 -11.42
CA VAL A 59 3.86 1.20 -12.07
C VAL A 59 3.61 0.77 -13.51
N LYS A 60 2.38 0.38 -13.88
CA LYS A 60 2.05 -0.01 -15.26
C LYS A 60 1.69 1.15 -16.20
N ASN A 61 1.59 2.39 -15.71
CA ASN A 61 1.39 3.59 -16.53
C ASN A 61 2.72 4.29 -16.78
#